data_AF-A0A2N9LDL0-F1
#
_entry.id   AF-A0A2N9LDL0-F1
#
_cell.length_a   1.000
_cell.length_b   1.000
_cell.length_c   1.000
_cell.angle_alpha   90.00
_cell.angle_beta   90.00
_cell.angle_gamma   90.00
#
_symmetry.space_group_name_H-M   'P 1'
#
loop_
_entity.id
_entity.type
_entity.pdbx_description
1 polymer ?
#
loop_
_entity_poly.entity_id
_entity_poly.type
_entity_poly.pdbx_seq_one_letter_code
_entity_poly.pdbx_strand_id
1 'polypeptide(L)'
;MQLNFRFCCLGGVDSVERKPPTGDGDPGPTLVGKWKKRLVLIFPKRPGQLATDFANARDVLSFTKRCGPLHILGADLLGKFAPDWSQTRGTPELPEWLRPFKGFSEAEWRAEQQKFRSIWETLPKRPAPGAKTVFRSVVRHIEDLIVRPVGFQLPVQGEFLATPKSLVFRAAELWDLLMLDLLSVRRERLKKCACPSCPAPYFANRHLNATSCGREECKRWVRNQSKLKWWNDNRAEAGASSRRKVGGKYGAQKTG
;
A
#
# COMPACT_ATOMS: atom_id res chain seq x y z
N MET A 1 1.19 -25.54 17.01
CA MET A 1 2.10 -24.37 16.98
C MET A 1 1.81 -23.56 15.72
N GLN A 2 1.40 -22.30 15.82
CA GLN A 2 1.19 -21.46 14.62
C GLN A 2 2.54 -20.95 14.11
N LEU A 3 2.91 -21.35 12.90
CA LEU A 3 4.10 -20.86 12.23
C LEU A 3 3.88 -19.40 11.80
N ASN A 4 4.74 -18.47 12.22
CA ASN A 4 4.63 -17.06 11.84
C ASN A 4 5.28 -16.84 10.48
N PHE A 5 4.53 -16.40 9.47
CA PHE A 5 5.06 -16.09 8.15
C PHE A 5 5.32 -14.59 8.00
N ARG A 6 6.51 -14.19 7.54
CA ARG A 6 6.90 -12.76 7.42
C ARG A 6 7.63 -12.48 6.11
N PHE A 7 7.57 -11.22 5.68
CA PHE A 7 8.32 -10.70 4.54
C PHE A 7 9.38 -9.70 5.01
N CYS A 8 10.54 -9.72 4.36
CA CYS A 8 11.55 -8.68 4.53
C CYS A 8 12.32 -8.40 3.24
N CYS A 9 13.09 -7.32 3.24
CA CYS A 9 14.15 -7.06 2.25
C CYS A 9 15.35 -6.50 2.99
N LEU A 10 16.53 -6.58 2.38
CA LEU A 10 17.69 -5.83 2.89
C LEU A 10 17.54 -4.37 2.49
N GLY A 11 17.85 -3.46 3.41
CA GLY A 11 17.92 -2.05 3.10
C GLY A 11 18.76 -1.30 4.13
N GLY A 12 19.17 -0.09 3.76
CA GLY A 12 20.06 0.71 4.61
C GLY A 12 20.80 1.74 3.79
N VAL A 13 20.19 2.90 3.62
CA VAL A 13 20.82 4.04 2.93
C VAL A 13 21.42 4.95 3.99
N ASP A 14 22.71 5.27 3.82
CA ASP A 14 23.46 6.16 4.69
C ASP A 14 23.16 7.62 4.31
N SER A 15 23.37 7.95 3.04
CA SER A 15 23.04 9.23 2.45
C SER A 15 22.33 9.04 1.11
N VAL A 16 21.44 9.98 0.79
CA VAL A 16 20.81 10.08 -0.54
C VAL A 16 20.70 11.55 -0.89
N GLU A 17 21.09 11.88 -2.11
CA GLU A 17 21.21 13.24 -2.61
C GLU A 17 20.53 13.35 -3.97
N ARG A 18 19.84 14.47 -4.20
CA ARG A 18 19.34 14.84 -5.52
C ARG A 18 20.49 15.48 -6.29
N LYS A 19 20.87 14.88 -7.40
CA LYS A 19 21.74 15.52 -8.41
C LYS A 19 20.88 16.21 -9.45
N PRO A 20 21.25 17.43 -9.88
CA PRO A 20 20.59 18.08 -11.00
C PRO A 20 20.71 17.22 -12.27
N PRO A 21 19.81 17.41 -13.25
CA PRO A 21 19.94 16.80 -14.56
C PRO A 21 21.32 17.14 -15.15
N THR A 22 21.97 16.17 -15.80
CA THR A 22 23.34 16.31 -16.31
C THR A 22 23.36 16.83 -17.75
N GLY A 23 22.23 16.83 -18.47
CA GLY A 23 22.09 17.43 -19.79
C GLY A 23 20.67 17.84 -20.18
N ASP A 24 20.55 18.57 -21.30
CA ASP A 24 19.32 19.19 -21.84
C ASP A 24 18.22 18.21 -22.32
N GLY A 25 18.35 16.92 -22.01
CA GLY A 25 17.34 15.90 -22.31
C GLY A 25 17.02 14.97 -21.15
N ASP A 26 17.58 15.23 -19.95
CA ASP A 26 17.39 14.33 -18.82
C ASP A 26 15.98 14.47 -18.22
N PRO A 27 15.33 13.35 -17.84
CA PRO A 27 13.94 13.32 -17.36
C PRO A 27 13.73 13.95 -15.97
N GLY A 28 14.72 14.66 -15.43
CA GLY A 28 14.68 15.34 -14.15
C GLY A 28 15.87 15.02 -13.24
N PRO A 29 15.81 15.42 -11.96
CA PRO A 29 16.88 15.15 -11.01
C PRO A 29 17.07 13.65 -10.79
N THR A 30 18.33 13.23 -10.72
CA THR A 30 18.71 11.85 -10.43
C THR A 30 19.05 11.70 -8.97
N LEU A 31 18.58 10.63 -8.34
CA LEU A 31 18.93 10.31 -6.96
C LEU A 31 20.14 9.41 -6.93
N VAL A 32 21.17 9.83 -6.21
CA VAL A 32 22.32 8.97 -5.89
C VAL A 32 22.43 8.82 -4.39
N GLY A 33 22.94 7.70 -3.92
CA GLY A 33 23.12 7.50 -2.50
C GLY A 33 24.19 6.48 -2.16
N LYS A 34 24.59 6.51 -0.90
CA LYS A 34 25.54 5.57 -0.32
C LYS A 34 24.79 4.60 0.57
N TRP A 35 25.13 3.32 0.49
CA TRP A 35 24.64 2.33 1.43
C TRP A 35 25.32 2.50 2.78
N LYS A 36 24.64 2.12 3.85
CA LYS A 36 25.27 1.97 5.18
C LYS A 36 26.30 0.85 5.11
N LYS A 37 27.34 0.92 5.95
CA LYS A 37 28.33 -0.17 6.09
C LYS A 37 27.70 -1.54 6.38
N ARG A 38 26.52 -1.53 7.02
CA ARG A 38 25.73 -2.72 7.34
C ARG A 38 24.29 -2.50 6.91
N LEU A 39 23.76 -3.43 6.11
CA LEU A 39 22.33 -3.46 5.77
C LEU A 39 21.55 -4.06 6.92
N VAL A 40 20.31 -3.57 7.07
CA VAL A 40 19.36 -4.10 8.04
C VAL A 40 18.18 -4.73 7.31
N LEU A 41 17.62 -5.76 7.92
CA LEU A 41 16.37 -6.32 7.42
C LEU A 41 15.23 -5.36 7.71
N ILE A 42 14.52 -4.96 6.66
CA ILE A 42 13.33 -4.14 6.75
C ILE A 42 12.13 -5.08 6.87
N PHE A 43 11.44 -4.98 8.00
CA PHE A 43 10.18 -5.67 8.24
C PHE A 43 9.03 -4.67 8.29
N PRO A 44 7.96 -4.85 7.51
CA PRO A 44 6.73 -4.11 7.72
C PRO A 44 6.22 -4.34 9.16
N LYS A 45 5.98 -3.25 9.89
CA LYS A 45 5.48 -3.33 11.29
C LYS A 45 4.07 -3.91 11.36
N ARG A 46 3.28 -3.70 10.31
CA ARG A 46 1.89 -4.15 10.15
C ARG A 46 1.66 -4.48 8.67
N PRO A 47 0.79 -5.45 8.36
CA PRO A 47 0.40 -5.75 6.99
C PRO A 47 -0.08 -4.50 6.25
N GLY A 48 0.52 -4.25 5.09
CA GLY A 48 0.21 -3.12 4.20
C GLY A 48 0.72 -1.77 4.67
N GLN A 49 1.49 -1.69 5.76
CA GLN A 49 2.05 -0.42 6.23
C GLN A 49 3.08 0.13 5.25
N LEU A 50 3.98 -0.72 4.75
CA LEU A 50 5.03 -0.30 3.84
C LEU A 50 4.43 0.09 2.49
N ALA A 51 3.45 -0.68 2.01
CA ALA A 51 2.65 -0.37 0.84
C ALA A 51 1.92 0.98 0.97
N THR A 52 1.27 1.21 2.12
CA THR A 52 0.57 2.48 2.42
C THR A 52 1.55 3.65 2.43
N ASP A 53 2.70 3.47 3.07
CA ASP A 53 3.74 4.49 3.17
C ASP A 53 4.28 4.87 1.79
N PHE A 54 4.55 3.88 0.93
CA PHE A 54 5.03 4.11 -0.43
C PHE A 54 3.98 4.80 -1.29
N ALA A 55 2.73 4.33 -1.27
CA ALA A 55 1.65 4.92 -2.04
C ALA A 55 1.41 6.40 -1.68
N ASN A 56 1.67 6.78 -0.43
CA ASN A 56 1.50 8.15 0.08
C ASN A 56 2.80 8.96 0.16
N ALA A 57 3.95 8.39 -0.22
CA ALA A 57 5.23 9.07 -0.09
C ALA A 57 5.27 10.32 -0.97
N ARG A 58 5.41 11.49 -0.32
CA ARG A 58 5.48 12.79 -1.00
C ARG A 58 6.86 13.10 -1.51
N ASP A 59 7.88 12.66 -0.77
CA ASP A 59 9.27 12.94 -1.04
C ASP A 59 10.04 11.63 -1.21
N VAL A 60 10.67 11.49 -2.38
CA VAL A 60 11.45 10.32 -2.75
C VAL A 60 12.70 10.16 -1.86
N LEU A 61 13.33 11.26 -1.43
CA LEU A 61 14.52 11.21 -0.57
C LEU A 61 14.17 10.63 0.80
N SER A 62 13.12 11.14 1.43
CA SER A 62 12.65 10.68 2.72
C SER A 62 12.27 9.18 2.69
N PHE A 63 11.60 8.73 1.63
CA PHE A 63 11.26 7.32 1.48
C PHE A 63 12.51 6.45 1.24
N THR A 64 13.38 6.85 0.31
CA THR A 64 14.59 6.11 -0.06
C THR A 64 15.59 6.02 1.10
N LYS A 65 15.76 7.11 1.86
CA LYS A 65 16.60 7.11 3.06
C LYS A 65 16.15 6.08 4.10
N ARG A 66 14.83 5.89 4.22
CA ARG A 66 14.24 4.97 5.18
C ARG A 66 14.21 3.52 4.69
N CYS A 67 13.89 3.31 3.42
CA CYS A 67 13.54 1.99 2.89
C CYS A 67 14.55 1.45 1.87
N GLY A 68 15.37 2.31 1.26
CA GLY A 68 16.22 1.96 0.12
C GLY A 68 15.61 2.31 -1.24
N PRO A 69 16.40 2.15 -2.33
CA PRO A 69 15.91 2.23 -3.71
C PRO A 69 14.91 1.10 -3.98
N LEU A 70 14.01 1.32 -4.95
CA LEU A 70 12.98 0.34 -5.32
C LEU A 70 13.59 -0.91 -5.97
N HIS A 71 14.52 -0.67 -6.89
CA HIS A 71 15.22 -1.68 -7.68
C HIS A 71 16.71 -1.57 -7.44
N ILE A 72 17.40 -2.71 -7.38
CA ILE A 72 18.85 -2.75 -7.22
C ILE A 72 19.41 -3.32 -8.52
N LEU A 73 19.55 -2.44 -9.53
CA LEU A 73 20.05 -2.82 -10.84
C LEU A 73 21.45 -3.44 -10.74
N GLY A 74 21.57 -4.71 -11.15
CA GLY A 74 22.85 -5.37 -11.36
C GLY A 74 23.58 -5.87 -10.12
N ALA A 75 22.95 -5.85 -8.95
CA ALA A 75 23.50 -6.55 -7.79
C ALA A 75 22.79 -7.90 -7.66
N ASP A 76 23.48 -8.97 -8.03
CA ASP A 76 23.11 -10.32 -7.62
C ASP A 76 23.34 -10.47 -6.11
N LEU A 77 22.54 -9.74 -5.32
CA LEU A 77 22.62 -9.72 -3.87
C LEU A 77 22.27 -11.09 -3.29
N LEU A 78 21.43 -11.86 -4.00
CA LEU A 78 21.06 -13.20 -3.59
C LEU A 78 22.20 -14.20 -3.83
N GLY A 79 22.88 -14.13 -4.98
CA GLY A 79 23.98 -15.06 -5.31
C GLY A 79 25.27 -14.80 -4.53
N LYS A 80 25.60 -13.54 -4.20
CA LYS A 80 26.89 -13.18 -3.57
C LYS A 80 26.85 -12.98 -2.06
N PHE A 81 25.67 -12.80 -1.47
CA PHE A 81 25.49 -12.73 0.00
C PHE A 81 24.87 -14.02 0.56
N ALA A 82 25.08 -15.17 -0.07
CA ALA A 82 24.71 -16.45 0.51
C ALA A 82 25.90 -17.20 1.15
N PRO A 83 26.56 -16.69 2.21
CA PRO A 83 27.09 -17.60 3.23
C PRO A 83 25.94 -18.13 4.08
N ASP A 84 26.18 -19.28 4.71
CA ASP A 84 25.33 -19.90 5.73
C ASP A 84 25.09 -18.94 6.92
N TRP A 85 24.11 -18.02 6.78
CA TRP A 85 23.74 -17.02 7.78
C TRP A 85 23.26 -17.64 9.09
N SER A 86 22.95 -18.94 9.10
CA SER A 86 22.60 -19.65 10.32
C SER A 86 23.76 -19.66 11.33
N GLN A 87 25.00 -19.45 10.87
CA GLN A 87 26.20 -19.53 11.71
C GLN A 87 26.77 -18.17 12.15
N THR A 88 26.61 -17.10 11.36
CA THR A 88 27.10 -15.78 11.75
C THR A 88 26.04 -14.98 12.49
N ARG A 89 26.11 -14.92 13.83
CA ARG A 89 25.38 -13.95 14.69
C ARG A 89 25.84 -12.49 14.48
N GLY A 90 26.29 -12.13 13.28
CA GLY A 90 26.79 -10.79 12.92
C GLY A 90 26.07 -10.28 11.67
N THR A 91 25.77 -8.99 11.65
CA THR A 91 25.26 -8.32 10.44
C THR A 91 26.34 -8.36 9.35
N PRO A 92 26.01 -8.69 8.08
CA PRO A 92 26.97 -8.63 6.97
C PRO A 92 27.61 -7.24 6.92
N GLU A 93 28.93 -7.17 6.91
CA GLU A 93 29.59 -6.00 6.38
C GLU A 93 29.43 -6.01 4.86
N LEU A 94 29.00 -4.89 4.30
CA LEU A 94 28.96 -4.75 2.86
C LEU A 94 30.39 -4.81 2.33
N PRO A 95 30.65 -5.60 1.26
CA PRO A 95 31.95 -5.62 0.65
C PRO A 95 32.35 -4.21 0.24
N GLU A 96 33.63 -3.86 0.38
CA GLU A 96 34.14 -2.54 -0.02
C GLU A 96 33.88 -2.24 -1.50
N TRP A 97 33.72 -3.27 -2.34
CA TRP A 97 33.39 -3.13 -3.76
C TRP A 97 31.93 -2.76 -4.03
N LEU A 98 31.06 -2.74 -3.03
CA LEU A 98 29.66 -2.38 -3.23
C LEU A 98 29.56 -0.90 -3.60
N ARG A 99 29.43 -0.66 -4.90
CA ARG A 99 29.32 0.69 -5.46
C ARG A 99 28.08 1.40 -4.88
N PRO A 100 28.10 2.75 -4.78
CA PRO A 100 26.88 3.54 -4.61
C PRO A 100 25.80 3.02 -5.56
N PHE A 101 24.55 2.91 -5.10
CA PHE A 101 23.52 2.39 -5.99
C PHE A 101 23.40 3.31 -7.21
N LYS A 102 23.24 2.69 -8.39
CA LYS A 102 23.09 3.40 -9.65
C LYS A 102 21.96 4.41 -9.50
N GLY A 103 22.21 5.64 -9.94
CA GLY A 103 21.20 6.68 -9.81
C GLY A 103 19.94 6.31 -10.57
N PHE A 104 18.78 6.55 -9.96
CA PHE A 104 17.47 6.46 -10.61
C PHE A 104 16.85 7.85 -10.64
N SER A 105 16.11 8.15 -11.70
CA SER A 105 15.48 9.46 -11.82
C SER A 105 14.28 9.59 -10.89
N GLU A 106 14.02 10.81 -10.40
CA GLU A 106 12.80 11.06 -9.63
C GLU A 106 11.54 10.78 -10.47
N ALA A 107 11.59 11.02 -11.78
CA ALA A 107 10.50 10.73 -12.70
C ALA A 107 10.17 9.24 -12.78
N GLU A 108 11.17 8.36 -12.94
CA GLU A 108 10.98 6.90 -12.92
C GLU A 108 10.37 6.45 -11.59
N TRP A 109 10.88 6.96 -10.47
CA TRP A 109 10.34 6.63 -9.16
C TRP A 109 8.86 7.03 -9.02
N ARG A 110 8.47 8.19 -9.55
CA ARG A 110 7.07 8.64 -9.58
C ARG A 110 6.21 7.79 -10.49
N ALA A 111 6.73 7.38 -11.64
CA ALA A 111 6.04 6.47 -12.54
C ALA A 111 5.76 5.13 -11.85
N GLU A 112 6.74 4.55 -11.15
CA GLU A 112 6.56 3.32 -10.37
C GLU A 112 5.58 3.53 -9.20
N GLN A 113 5.63 4.66 -8.51
CA GLN A 113 4.64 5.01 -7.48
C GLN A 113 3.22 5.08 -8.07
N GLN A 114 3.06 5.65 -9.27
CA GLN A 114 1.76 5.75 -9.94
C GLN A 114 1.25 4.38 -10.41
N LYS A 115 2.13 3.55 -10.95
CA LYS A 115 1.83 2.15 -11.29
C LYS A 115 1.38 1.37 -10.06
N PHE A 116 2.08 1.53 -8.94
CA PHE A 116 1.71 0.91 -7.67
C PHE A 116 0.31 1.34 -7.18
N ARG A 117 -0.01 2.64 -7.29
CA ARG A 117 -1.35 3.16 -6.98
C ARG A 117 -2.43 2.58 -7.91
N SER A 118 -2.12 2.45 -9.20
CA SER A 118 -3.02 1.83 -10.16
C SER A 118 -3.31 0.38 -9.78
N ILE A 119 -2.28 -0.39 -9.41
CA ILE A 119 -2.45 -1.76 -8.89
C ILE A 119 -3.34 -1.74 -7.64
N TRP A 120 -3.04 -0.90 -6.65
CA TRP A 120 -3.83 -0.77 -5.43
C TRP A 120 -5.33 -0.57 -5.71
N GLU A 121 -5.67 0.28 -6.68
CA GLU A 121 -7.06 0.60 -7.03
C GLU A 121 -7.73 -0.50 -7.84
N THR A 122 -6.99 -1.18 -8.71
CA THR A 122 -7.49 -2.19 -9.67
C THR A 122 -7.47 -3.63 -9.14
N LEU A 123 -6.87 -3.89 -7.97
CA LEU A 123 -6.87 -5.21 -7.35
C LEU A 123 -8.31 -5.78 -7.27
N PRO A 124 -8.53 -7.03 -7.69
CA PRO A 124 -9.86 -7.62 -7.72
C PRO A 124 -10.42 -7.78 -6.31
N LYS A 125 -11.71 -7.46 -6.13
CA LYS A 125 -12.43 -7.80 -4.90
C LYS A 125 -12.60 -9.31 -4.82
N ARG A 126 -12.58 -9.87 -3.61
CA ARG A 126 -12.92 -11.28 -3.44
C ARG A 126 -14.34 -11.50 -3.96
N PRO A 127 -14.59 -12.54 -4.78
CA PRO A 127 -15.95 -12.87 -5.17
C PRO A 127 -16.81 -13.11 -3.92
N ALA A 128 -18.08 -12.72 -3.98
CA ALA A 128 -18.98 -12.87 -2.85
C ALA A 128 -19.02 -14.34 -2.38
N PRO A 129 -19.08 -14.59 -1.05
CA PRO A 129 -19.23 -15.94 -0.52
C PRO A 129 -20.51 -16.57 -1.11
N GLY A 130 -20.35 -17.57 -1.99
CA GLY A 130 -21.45 -18.18 -2.73
C GLY A 130 -21.23 -18.25 -4.25
N ALA A 131 -20.30 -17.46 -4.80
CA ALA A 131 -19.79 -17.73 -6.14
C ALA A 131 -19.04 -19.07 -6.11
N LYS A 132 -19.67 -20.14 -6.61
CA LYS A 132 -19.10 -21.49 -6.75
C LYS A 132 -17.91 -21.45 -7.71
N THR A 133 -16.81 -20.87 -7.27
CA THR A 133 -15.56 -20.91 -8.01
C THR A 133 -14.97 -22.27 -7.68
N VAL A 134 -15.00 -23.18 -8.65
CA VAL A 134 -14.45 -24.53 -8.53
C VAL A 134 -12.92 -24.42 -8.48
N PHE A 135 -12.39 -23.98 -7.35
CA PHE A 135 -10.98 -24.12 -7.02
C PHE A 135 -10.85 -25.41 -6.21
N ARG A 136 -10.39 -26.49 -6.86
CA ARG A 136 -9.97 -27.71 -6.18
C ARG A 136 -8.76 -27.38 -5.30
N SER A 137 -9.04 -27.16 -4.03
CA SER A 137 -8.08 -26.86 -2.98
C SER A 137 -7.16 -28.06 -2.72
N VAL A 138 -5.83 -27.83 -2.79
CA VAL A 138 -4.83 -28.77 -2.25
C VAL A 138 -4.24 -28.25 -0.92
N VAL A 139 -4.51 -27.02 -0.47
CA VAL A 139 -3.98 -26.53 0.82
C VAL A 139 -4.93 -25.54 1.50
N ARG A 140 -5.73 -26.03 2.45
CA ARG A 140 -6.77 -25.29 3.21
C ARG A 140 -6.30 -24.12 4.08
N HIS A 141 -4.99 -23.82 4.14
CA HIS A 141 -4.45 -22.69 4.93
C HIS A 141 -3.68 -21.65 4.10
N ILE A 142 -3.60 -21.81 2.78
CA ILE A 142 -3.04 -20.82 1.83
C ILE A 142 -4.16 -20.18 0.98
N GLU A 143 -5.43 -20.50 1.26
CA GLU A 143 -6.59 -20.03 0.47
C GLU A 143 -6.83 -18.51 0.55
N ASP A 144 -6.25 -17.82 1.53
CA ASP A 144 -6.29 -16.35 1.62
C ASP A 144 -5.19 -15.66 0.78
N LEU A 145 -4.28 -16.42 0.15
CA LEU A 145 -3.18 -15.89 -0.69
C LEU A 145 -3.42 -16.04 -2.20
N ILE A 146 -4.51 -16.67 -2.63
CA ILE A 146 -4.73 -16.99 -4.04
C ILE A 146 -6.19 -16.74 -4.45
N VAL A 147 -6.51 -15.47 -4.71
CA VAL A 147 -7.35 -15.14 -5.87
C VAL A 147 -6.52 -14.21 -6.73
N ARG A 148 -5.58 -14.80 -7.47
CA ARG A 148 -4.90 -14.08 -8.54
C ARG A 148 -5.85 -14.05 -9.74
N PRO A 149 -6.03 -12.91 -10.42
CA PRO A 149 -6.65 -12.93 -11.74
C PRO A 149 -5.87 -13.92 -12.62
N VAL A 150 -6.58 -14.71 -13.43
CA VAL A 150 -5.96 -15.63 -14.40
C VAL A 150 -4.93 -14.83 -15.22
N GLY A 151 -3.67 -15.28 -15.24
CA GLY A 151 -2.56 -14.59 -15.92
C GLY A 151 -1.69 -13.67 -15.04
N PHE A 152 -2.01 -13.45 -13.77
CA PHE A 152 -1.17 -12.63 -12.89
C PHE A 152 -0.05 -13.47 -12.25
N GLN A 153 1.10 -13.54 -12.92
CA GLN A 153 2.34 -13.99 -12.29
C GLN A 153 2.90 -12.80 -11.49
N LEU A 154 3.12 -12.99 -10.19
CA LEU A 154 3.96 -12.09 -9.41
C LEU A 154 5.37 -12.69 -9.48
N PRO A 155 6.26 -12.22 -10.37
CA PRO A 155 7.63 -12.70 -10.46
C PRO A 155 8.43 -12.13 -9.28
N VAL A 156 8.07 -12.52 -8.06
CA VAL A 156 8.79 -12.09 -6.87
C VAL A 156 10.08 -12.88 -6.80
N GLN A 157 11.20 -12.19 -6.78
CA GLN A 157 12.49 -12.81 -6.57
C GLN A 157 12.82 -12.77 -5.08
N GLY A 158 13.39 -13.84 -4.56
CA GLY A 158 13.75 -13.92 -3.15
C GLY A 158 14.08 -15.33 -2.70
N GLU A 159 14.26 -15.45 -1.41
CA GLU A 159 14.60 -16.71 -0.76
C GLU A 159 13.79 -16.91 0.52
N PHE A 160 13.69 -18.16 0.96
CA PHE A 160 13.07 -18.51 2.23
C PHE A 160 14.14 -18.75 3.29
N LEU A 161 13.94 -18.13 4.45
CA LEU A 161 14.72 -18.31 5.66
C LEU A 161 13.84 -18.99 6.70
N ALA A 162 14.19 -20.21 7.08
CA ALA A 162 13.52 -20.92 8.17
C ALA A 162 14.16 -20.56 9.51
N THR A 163 13.35 -20.19 10.49
CA THR A 163 13.75 -20.09 11.90
C THR A 163 12.88 -21.01 12.75
N PRO A 164 13.27 -21.33 14.00
CA PRO A 164 12.50 -22.24 14.84
C PRO A 164 11.03 -21.83 15.07
N LYS A 165 10.68 -20.55 14.87
CA LYS A 165 9.33 -20.01 15.14
C LYS A 165 8.69 -19.32 13.94
N SER A 166 9.40 -19.15 12.83
CA SER A 166 8.90 -18.40 11.68
C SER A 166 9.52 -18.86 10.38
N LEU A 167 8.76 -18.71 9.30
CA LEU A 167 9.27 -18.77 7.94
C LEU A 167 9.29 -17.34 7.39
N VAL A 168 10.45 -16.88 6.96
CA VAL A 168 10.65 -15.52 6.47
C VAL A 168 10.99 -15.57 5.00
N PHE A 169 10.22 -14.88 4.16
CA PHE A 169 10.58 -14.67 2.76
C PHE A 169 11.35 -13.36 2.64
N ARG A 170 12.59 -13.43 2.16
CA ARG A 170 13.46 -12.28 1.88
C ARG A 170 13.37 -11.93 0.41
N ALA A 171 12.67 -10.84 0.10
CA ALA A 171 12.58 -10.29 -1.25
C ALA A 171 13.95 -9.77 -1.72
N ALA A 172 14.25 -9.98 -3.01
CA ALA A 172 15.45 -9.47 -3.66
C ALA A 172 15.44 -7.94 -3.73
N GLU A 173 14.27 -7.38 -4.02
CA GLU A 173 14.07 -5.94 -4.23
C GLU A 173 13.04 -5.36 -3.27
N LEU A 174 13.13 -4.05 -3.03
CA LEU A 174 12.13 -3.34 -2.23
C LEU A 174 10.77 -3.31 -2.94
N TRP A 175 10.75 -3.23 -4.28
CA TRP A 175 9.53 -3.35 -5.06
C TRP A 175 8.77 -4.64 -4.78
N ASP A 176 9.48 -5.77 -4.75
CA ASP A 176 8.92 -7.08 -4.44
C ASP A 176 8.36 -7.13 -3.02
N LEU A 177 9.08 -6.58 -2.04
CA LEU A 177 8.59 -6.46 -0.67
C LEU A 177 7.32 -5.59 -0.59
N LEU A 178 7.27 -4.49 -1.34
CA LEU A 178 6.09 -3.60 -1.40
C LEU A 178 4.87 -4.33 -1.96
N MET A 179 5.07 -5.12 -3.02
CA MET A 179 4.01 -5.93 -3.62
C MET A 179 3.53 -7.04 -2.67
N LEU A 180 4.45 -7.72 -1.98
CA LEU A 180 4.09 -8.71 -0.96
C LEU A 180 3.35 -8.08 0.22
N ASP A 181 3.80 -6.92 0.71
CA ASP A 181 3.14 -6.21 1.81
C ASP A 181 1.74 -5.73 1.39
N LEU A 182 1.56 -5.25 0.16
CA LEU A 182 0.26 -4.90 -0.41
C LEU A 182 -0.69 -6.11 -0.44
N LEU A 183 -0.22 -7.23 -1.00
CA LEU A 183 -1.02 -8.45 -1.17
C LEU A 183 -1.27 -9.19 0.14
N SER A 184 -0.51 -8.89 1.19
CA SER A 184 -0.77 -9.40 2.54
C SER A 184 -2.05 -8.83 3.16
N VAL A 185 -2.61 -7.76 2.58
CA VAL A 185 -3.84 -7.13 3.04
C VAL A 185 -5.01 -7.50 2.14
N ARG A 186 -6.11 -7.95 2.75
CA ARG A 186 -7.37 -8.20 2.04
C ARG A 186 -7.82 -6.96 1.27
N ARG A 187 -8.18 -7.12 -0.01
CA ARG A 187 -8.55 -6.02 -0.92
C ARG A 187 -9.60 -5.08 -0.34
N GLU A 188 -10.56 -5.59 0.41
CA GLU A 188 -11.66 -4.82 1.00
C GLU A 188 -11.18 -3.83 2.07
N ARG A 189 -10.00 -4.08 2.64
CA ARG A 189 -9.33 -3.20 3.60
C ARG A 189 -8.47 -2.15 2.92
N LEU A 190 -8.01 -2.39 1.69
CA LEU A 190 -7.24 -1.43 0.90
C LEU A 190 -8.18 -0.35 0.35
N LYS A 191 -8.05 0.87 0.86
CA LYS A 191 -8.97 1.97 0.53
C LYS A 191 -8.23 3.24 0.13
N LYS A 192 -8.97 4.10 -0.55
CA LYS A 192 -8.63 5.50 -0.81
C LYS A 192 -9.55 6.38 0.01
N CYS A 193 -9.00 7.39 0.67
CA CYS A 193 -9.72 8.32 1.52
C CYS A 193 -10.70 9.12 0.67
N ALA A 194 -11.94 9.22 1.12
CA ALA A 194 -12.96 9.97 0.41
C ALA A 194 -12.70 11.50 0.41
N CYS A 195 -11.91 12.02 1.36
CA CYS A 195 -11.59 13.44 1.44
C CYS A 195 -10.66 13.85 0.27
N PRO A 196 -11.09 14.76 -0.63
CA PRO A 196 -10.32 15.10 -1.85
C PRO A 196 -8.98 15.77 -1.55
N SER A 197 -8.90 16.53 -0.47
CA SER A 197 -7.69 17.22 -0.03
C SER A 197 -6.80 16.36 0.88
N CYS A 198 -7.06 15.06 0.98
CA CYS A 198 -6.30 14.19 1.87
C CYS A 198 -4.82 14.11 1.43
N PRO A 199 -3.87 14.50 2.28
CA PRO A 199 -2.44 14.50 1.94
C PRO A 199 -1.83 13.09 1.78
N ALA A 200 -2.51 12.07 2.29
CA ALA A 200 -2.13 10.66 2.24
C ALA A 200 -3.40 9.81 2.05
N PRO A 201 -3.93 9.75 0.81
CA PRO A 201 -5.25 9.19 0.57
C PRO A 201 -5.28 7.66 0.66
N TYR A 202 -4.19 6.93 0.46
CA TYR A 202 -4.21 5.45 0.49
C TYR A 202 -4.10 4.96 1.94
N PHE A 203 -4.87 3.94 2.33
CA PHE A 203 -4.77 3.35 3.67
C PHE A 203 -5.29 1.92 3.73
N ALA A 204 -4.65 1.08 4.57
CA ALA A 204 -5.14 -0.23 4.96
C ALA A 204 -6.03 -0.13 6.21
N ASN A 205 -7.31 -0.43 6.05
CA ASN A 205 -8.32 -0.17 7.06
C ASN A 205 -8.55 -1.35 8.03
N ARG A 206 -8.71 -1.04 9.32
CA ARG A 206 -9.11 -2.01 10.35
C ARG A 206 -10.59 -2.35 10.32
N HIS A 207 -11.45 -1.43 9.90
CA HIS A 207 -12.90 -1.64 9.83
C HIS A 207 -13.38 -1.55 8.38
N LEU A 208 -14.02 -2.61 7.88
CA LEU A 208 -14.43 -2.69 6.47
C LEU A 208 -15.32 -1.53 6.01
N ASN A 209 -16.03 -0.85 6.92
CA ASN A 209 -16.96 0.23 6.57
C ASN A 209 -16.35 1.64 6.62
N ALA A 210 -15.16 1.85 7.21
CA ALA A 210 -14.63 3.20 7.28
C ALA A 210 -14.17 3.70 5.89
N THR A 211 -14.47 4.96 5.58
CA THR A 211 -14.22 5.61 4.27
C THR A 211 -13.15 6.71 4.34
N SER A 212 -12.60 6.97 5.53
CA SER A 212 -11.53 7.95 5.74
C SER A 212 -10.28 7.30 6.34
N CYS A 213 -9.11 7.91 6.10
CA CYS A 213 -7.81 7.43 6.55
C CYS A 213 -7.55 7.60 8.07
N GLY A 214 -8.55 8.04 8.84
CA GLY A 214 -8.47 8.16 10.29
C GLY A 214 -8.04 9.54 10.82
N ARG A 215 -7.49 10.42 9.98
CA ARG A 215 -7.16 11.81 10.35
C ARG A 215 -8.43 12.61 10.68
N GLU A 216 -8.36 13.50 11.65
CA GLU A 216 -9.54 14.17 12.18
C GLU A 216 -10.20 15.10 11.14
N GLU A 217 -9.41 15.79 10.33
CA GLU A 217 -9.91 16.61 9.22
C GLU A 217 -10.69 15.77 8.19
N CYS A 218 -10.19 14.57 7.87
CA CYS A 218 -10.86 13.67 6.94
C CYS A 218 -12.12 13.05 7.55
N LYS A 219 -12.11 12.71 8.84
CA LYS A 219 -13.29 12.24 9.57
C LYS A 219 -14.38 13.31 9.64
N ARG A 220 -14.00 14.56 9.95
CA ARG A 220 -14.93 15.70 9.95
C ARG A 220 -15.54 15.92 8.58
N TRP A 221 -14.73 15.91 7.53
CA TRP A 221 -15.21 16.04 6.15
C TRP A 221 -16.23 14.94 5.80
N VAL A 222 -15.91 13.66 6.06
CA VAL A 222 -16.84 12.55 5.80
C VAL A 222 -18.14 12.70 6.60
N ARG A 223 -18.07 13.08 7.89
CA ARG A 223 -19.28 13.33 8.70
C ARG A 223 -20.14 14.45 8.12
N ASN A 224 -19.53 15.55 7.66
CA ASN A 224 -20.25 16.66 7.06
C ASN A 224 -20.92 16.25 5.75
N GLN A 225 -20.24 15.48 4.89
CA GLN A 225 -20.83 14.94 3.67
C GLN A 225 -22.00 14.00 3.95
N SER A 226 -21.88 13.12 4.95
CA SER A 226 -22.98 12.25 5.36
C SER A 226 -24.17 13.04 5.90
N LYS A 227 -23.94 14.09 6.70
CA LYS A 227 -24.99 14.98 7.20
C LYS A 227 -25.68 15.74 6.07
N LEU A 228 -24.91 16.29 5.13
CA LEU A 228 -25.44 17.01 3.97
C LEU A 228 -26.28 16.09 3.09
N LYS A 229 -25.79 14.87 2.83
CA LYS A 229 -26.55 13.84 2.09
C LYS A 229 -27.87 13.53 2.80
N TRP A 230 -27.82 13.22 4.09
CA TRP A 230 -29.02 12.95 4.88
C TRP A 230 -30.01 14.13 4.85
N TRP A 231 -29.54 15.36 5.01
CA TRP A 231 -30.38 16.56 4.94
C TRP A 231 -31.06 16.70 3.58
N ASN A 232 -30.32 16.50 2.47
CA ASN A 232 -30.88 16.59 1.13
C ASN A 232 -31.93 15.49 0.87
N ASP A 233 -31.66 14.26 1.32
CA ASP A 233 -32.57 13.13 1.16
C ASP A 233 -33.89 13.35 1.96
N ASN A 234 -33.83 13.96 3.15
CA ASN A 234 -34.98 14.11 4.05
C ASN A 234 -35.71 15.46 3.92
N ARG A 235 -35.09 16.49 3.35
CA ARG A 235 -35.73 17.82 3.22
C ARG A 235 -36.94 17.79 2.27
N ALA A 236 -36.95 16.89 1.29
CA ALA A 236 -38.10 16.70 0.40
C ALA A 236 -39.36 16.29 1.16
N GLU A 237 -39.23 15.40 2.16
CA GLU A 237 -40.34 14.93 2.99
C GLU A 237 -40.86 16.02 3.94
N ALA A 238 -39.95 16.83 4.48
CA ALA A 238 -40.31 17.97 5.33
C ALA A 238 -41.12 19.04 4.57
N GLY A 239 -40.76 19.31 3.30
CA GLY A 239 -41.48 20.25 2.44
C GLY A 239 -42.87 19.75 2.03
N ALA A 240 -43.02 18.45 1.72
CA ALA A 240 -44.29 17.84 1.38
C ALA A 240 -45.29 17.83 2.56
N SER A 241 -44.79 17.58 3.77
CA SER A 241 -45.59 17.59 5.00
C SER A 241 -46.11 18.99 5.37
N SER A 242 -45.33 20.04 5.06
CA SER A 242 -45.75 21.43 5.26
C SER A 242 -46.87 21.84 4.29
N ARG A 243 -46.78 21.47 3.00
CA ARG A 243 -47.83 21.80 2.00
C ARG A 243 -49.18 21.13 2.31
N ARG A 244 -49.20 19.91 2.87
CA ARG A 244 -50.46 19.23 3.23
C ARG A 244 -51.26 19.94 4.33
N LYS A 245 -50.63 20.73 5.21
CA LYS A 245 -51.34 21.43 6.31
C LYS A 245 -52.00 22.74 5.90
N VAL A 246 -51.63 23.34 4.77
CA VAL A 246 -52.15 24.66 4.34
C VAL A 246 -53.45 24.55 3.52
N GLY A 247 -53.72 23.40 2.89
CA GLY A 247 -54.94 23.21 2.07
C GLY A 247 -56.21 22.80 2.84
N GLY A 248 -56.16 22.58 4.15
CA GLY A 248 -57.25 21.93 4.91
C GLY A 248 -58.20 22.83 5.70
N LYS A 249 -58.07 24.17 5.65
CA LYS A 249 -58.82 25.06 6.56
C LYS A 249 -59.90 25.95 5.92
N TYR A 250 -60.10 25.90 4.61
CA TYR A 250 -61.15 26.68 3.92
C TYR A 250 -62.04 25.78 3.07
N GLY A 251 -63.08 25.19 3.66
CA GLY A 251 -64.03 24.36 2.90
C GLY A 251 -65.05 23.62 3.73
N ALA A 252 -65.73 24.31 4.67
CA ALA A 252 -66.93 23.78 5.32
C ALA A 252 -67.82 24.94 5.82
N GLN A 253 -68.27 25.82 4.92
CA GLN A 253 -69.44 26.64 5.18
C GLN A 253 -70.68 25.80 4.87
N LYS A 254 -71.35 25.34 5.92
CA LYS A 254 -72.67 24.70 5.85
C LYS A 254 -73.71 25.75 5.43
N THR A 255 -74.36 25.51 4.31
CA THR A 255 -75.66 26.09 3.97
C THR A 255 -76.75 25.32 4.71
N GLY A 256 -77.54 26.03 5.50
CA GLY A 256 -78.75 25.55 6.16
C GLY A 256 -79.53 26.75 6.66
#